data_AF-A0A257PA70-F1
#
_entry.id   AF-A0A257PA70-F1
#
_cell.length_a   1.000
_cell.length_b   1.000
_cell.length_c   1.000
_cell.angle_alpha   90.00
_cell.angle_beta   90.00
_cell.angle_gamma   90.00
#
_symmetry.space_group_name_H-M   'P 1'
#
loop_
_entity.id
_entity.type
_entity.pdbx_description
1 polymer ?
#
loop_
_entity_poly.entity_id
_entity_poly.type
_entity_poly.pdbx_seq_one_letter_code
_entity_poly.pdbx_strand_id
1 'polypeptide(L)'
;MSVAGLYFLTFDTYALHPLSLAQLSNATDVPLVERRAQAITVSLLQQKGLRDVVVYPQKASDNPLDAEPAVSSAQALAWARQQGARYALSGTVTEWRYKTGVDSEPAVGITLQVADVSTGQVVWSASGGRSGWGYQALAAVGQSQLESLLRGIRVTAPAEKTAAKP
;
A
#
# COMPACT_ATOMS: atom_id res chain seq x y z
N MET A 1 -23.75 4.63 7.10
CA MET A 1 -23.78 3.17 7.34
C MET A 1 -23.44 2.47 6.04
N SER A 2 -22.29 1.80 5.96
CA SER A 2 -21.99 0.81 4.93
C SER A 2 -21.42 -0.40 5.65
N VAL A 3 -22.20 -1.48 5.69
CA VAL A 3 -21.76 -2.77 6.21
C VAL A 3 -21.09 -3.49 5.05
N ALA A 4 -19.81 -3.16 4.82
CA ALA A 4 -18.96 -3.97 3.97
C ALA A 4 -18.50 -5.17 4.81
N GLY A 5 -18.87 -6.38 4.43
CA GLY A 5 -18.25 -7.58 4.98
C GLY A 5 -16.74 -7.46 4.82
N LEU A 6 -15.99 -7.44 5.93
CA LEU A 6 -14.53 -7.32 5.88
C LEU A 6 -13.97 -8.62 5.28
N TYR A 7 -13.74 -8.62 3.97
CA TYR A 7 -12.87 -9.59 3.34
C TYR A 7 -11.43 -9.27 3.76
N PHE A 8 -10.86 -10.14 4.57
CA PHE A 8 -9.46 -10.02 4.99
C PHE A 8 -8.57 -10.83 4.05
N LEU A 9 -7.47 -10.22 3.61
CA LEU A 9 -6.38 -10.95 2.98
C LEU A 9 -5.37 -11.33 4.06
N THR A 10 -5.06 -12.61 4.20
CA THR A 10 -4.15 -13.12 5.23
C THR A 10 -2.80 -13.51 4.63
N PHE A 11 -1.72 -13.00 5.21
CA PHE A 11 -0.35 -13.38 4.90
C PHE A 11 0.25 -14.16 6.07
N ASP A 12 0.90 -15.27 5.77
CA ASP A 12 1.69 -16.03 6.73
C ASP A 12 3.13 -15.49 6.75
N THR A 13 3.68 -15.19 7.92
CA THR A 13 5.05 -14.67 8.05
C THR A 13 6.14 -15.66 7.67
N TYR A 14 5.83 -16.94 7.51
CA TYR A 14 6.75 -17.99 7.03
C TYR A 14 6.45 -18.41 5.59
N ALA A 15 5.51 -17.74 4.90
CA ALA A 15 5.33 -17.95 3.48
C ALA A 15 6.67 -17.63 2.76
N LEU A 16 7.14 -18.58 1.94
CA LEU A 16 8.39 -18.46 1.18
C LEU A 16 8.34 -17.39 0.06
N HIS A 17 7.27 -16.61 -0.03
CA HIS A 17 7.03 -15.69 -1.14
C HIS A 17 6.91 -14.27 -0.60
N PRO A 18 7.73 -13.31 -1.08
CA PRO A 18 7.60 -11.92 -0.70
C PRO A 18 6.26 -11.34 -1.18
N LEU A 19 5.79 -10.30 -0.51
CA LEU A 19 4.80 -9.39 -1.09
C LEU A 19 5.54 -8.41 -2.00
N SER A 20 5.18 -8.38 -3.28
CA SER A 20 5.66 -7.30 -4.16
C SER A 20 4.82 -6.04 -3.99
N LEU A 21 5.45 -4.88 -3.95
CA LEU A 21 4.80 -3.57 -3.97
C LEU A 21 5.19 -2.86 -5.26
N ALA A 22 4.20 -2.70 -6.14
CA ALA A 22 4.34 -1.90 -7.35
C ALA A 22 4.43 -0.40 -7.02
N GLN A 23 4.93 0.38 -7.97
CA GLN A 23 4.85 1.83 -7.88
C GLN A 23 3.38 2.26 -7.73
N LEU A 24 3.08 3.08 -6.73
CA LEU A 24 1.75 3.68 -6.62
C LEU A 24 1.56 4.71 -7.73
N SER A 25 0.33 4.84 -8.23
CA SER A 25 -0.03 5.89 -9.19
C SER A 25 -0.34 7.20 -8.47
N ASN A 26 0.01 8.32 -9.11
CA ASN A 26 -0.32 9.65 -8.63
C ASN A 26 -1.42 10.24 -9.53
N ALA A 27 -2.63 10.35 -9.00
CA ALA A 27 -3.76 11.02 -9.65
C ALA A 27 -4.03 12.40 -9.03
N THR A 28 -2.97 13.05 -8.53
CA THR A 28 -3.01 14.39 -7.91
C THR A 28 -2.06 15.33 -8.64
N ASP A 29 -2.09 16.60 -8.26
CA ASP A 29 -1.12 17.62 -8.66
C ASP A 29 0.10 17.70 -7.74
N VAL A 30 0.20 16.85 -6.70
CA VAL A 30 1.30 16.86 -5.74
C VAL A 30 2.48 16.05 -6.26
N PRO A 31 3.64 16.68 -6.51
CA PRO A 31 4.82 15.96 -7.01
C PRO A 31 5.26 14.86 -6.05
N LEU A 32 5.55 13.69 -6.61
CA LEU A 32 6.13 12.53 -5.92
C LEU A 32 5.33 12.00 -4.72
N VAL A 33 4.03 12.30 -4.64
CA VAL A 33 3.18 11.81 -3.52
C VAL A 33 3.12 10.29 -3.48
N GLU A 34 3.20 9.64 -4.63
CA GLU A 34 3.23 8.19 -4.75
C GLU A 34 4.42 7.58 -4.01
N ARG A 35 5.60 8.23 -4.05
CA ARG A 35 6.79 7.79 -3.32
C ARG A 35 6.58 7.89 -1.81
N ARG A 36 5.95 8.98 -1.35
CA ARG A 36 5.63 9.19 0.08
C ARG A 36 4.64 8.14 0.58
N ALA A 37 3.55 7.94 -0.16
CA ALA A 37 2.54 6.94 0.18
C ALA A 37 3.12 5.51 0.16
N GLN A 38 4.02 5.21 -0.78
CA GLN A 38 4.70 3.92 -0.88
C GLN A 38 5.62 3.67 0.33
N ALA A 39 6.43 4.66 0.72
CA ALA A 39 7.29 4.56 1.90
C ALA A 39 6.48 4.33 3.19
N ILE A 40 5.37 5.06 3.37
CA ILE A 40 4.44 4.85 4.50
C ILE A 40 3.83 3.46 4.45
N THR A 41 3.39 3.00 3.27
CA THR A 41 2.80 1.66 3.08
C THR A 41 3.77 0.56 3.48
N VAL A 42 5.03 0.62 3.04
CA VAL A 42 6.08 -0.35 3.42
C VAL A 42 6.28 -0.35 4.92
N SER A 43 6.43 0.83 5.54
CA SER A 43 6.64 0.94 6.98
C SER A 43 5.47 0.32 7.77
N LEU A 44 4.23 0.61 7.37
CA LEU A 44 3.03 0.07 8.02
C LEU A 44 2.91 -1.46 7.83
N LEU A 45 3.22 -2.00 6.66
CA LEU A 45 3.24 -3.45 6.42
C LEU A 45 4.29 -4.16 7.31
N GLN A 46 5.48 -3.57 7.43
CA GLN A 46 6.55 -4.07 8.30
C GLN A 46 6.16 -4.01 9.77
N GLN A 47 5.50 -2.93 10.22
CA GLN A 47 4.95 -2.81 11.57
C GLN A 47 3.88 -3.87 11.85
N LYS A 48 3.12 -4.30 10.82
CA LYS A 48 2.18 -5.43 10.91
C LYS A 48 2.86 -6.79 10.94
N GLY A 49 4.18 -6.86 10.79
CA GLY A 49 4.95 -8.11 10.80
C GLY A 49 5.25 -8.68 9.40
N LEU A 50 4.78 -8.06 8.32
CA LEU A 50 5.11 -8.47 6.96
C LEU A 50 6.47 -7.87 6.58
N ARG A 51 7.54 -8.60 6.89
CA ARG A 51 8.92 -8.13 6.70
C ARG A 51 9.44 -8.32 5.28
N ASP A 52 8.95 -9.34 4.59
CA ASP A 52 9.40 -9.68 3.23
C ASP A 52 8.55 -8.93 2.19
N VAL A 53 8.83 -7.63 2.07
CA VAL A 53 8.19 -6.74 1.09
C VAL A 53 9.25 -6.29 0.10
N VAL A 54 9.11 -6.71 -1.16
CA VAL A 54 9.99 -6.30 -2.25
C VAL A 54 9.35 -5.15 -3.01
N VAL A 55 10.07 -4.04 -3.13
CA VAL A 55 9.54 -2.80 -3.70
C VAL A 55 10.04 -2.64 -5.13
N TYR A 56 9.12 -2.34 -6.06
CA TYR A 56 9.48 -2.11 -7.46
C TYR A 56 10.56 -1.02 -7.55
N PRO A 57 11.68 -1.26 -8.24
CA PRO A 57 12.82 -0.35 -8.24
C PRO A 57 12.44 0.98 -8.86
N GLN A 58 12.83 2.06 -8.19
CA GLN A 58 12.77 3.40 -8.76
C GLN A 58 14.01 3.56 -9.64
N LYS A 59 13.85 4.14 -10.84
CA LYS A 59 15.04 4.50 -11.62
C LYS A 59 15.76 5.64 -10.90
N ALA A 60 17.09 5.59 -10.96
CA ALA A 60 17.91 6.70 -10.53
C ALA A 60 17.80 7.80 -11.60
N SER A 61 17.48 9.01 -11.17
CA SER A 61 17.51 10.23 -11.97
C SER A 61 18.52 11.20 -11.36
N ASP A 62 19.17 12.01 -12.19
CA ASP A 62 20.10 13.05 -11.70
C ASP A 62 19.38 14.10 -10.86
N ASN A 63 18.09 14.33 -11.12
CA ASN A 63 17.21 15.13 -10.29
C ASN A 63 16.22 14.25 -9.52
N PRO A 64 16.30 14.18 -8.18
CA PRO A 64 15.42 13.34 -7.36
C PRO A 64 13.95 13.79 -7.37
N LEU A 65 13.65 14.97 -7.93
CA LEU A 65 12.30 15.50 -8.10
C LEU A 65 11.63 15.08 -9.41
N ASP A 66 12.36 14.41 -10.31
CA ASP A 66 11.83 13.99 -11.59
C ASP A 66 10.73 12.93 -11.41
N ALA A 67 9.64 13.12 -12.16
CA ALA A 67 8.57 12.14 -12.25
C ALA A 67 9.05 10.93 -13.07
N GLU A 68 8.86 9.74 -12.53
CA GLU A 68 9.13 8.50 -13.24
C GLU A 68 7.95 8.15 -14.17
N PRO A 69 8.21 7.51 -15.31
CA PRO A 69 7.15 6.95 -16.13
C PRO A 69 6.30 5.98 -15.30
N ALA A 70 4.97 6.05 -15.45
CA ALA A 70 4.07 5.14 -14.79
C ALA A 70 4.37 3.68 -15.20
N VAL A 71 4.43 2.79 -14.21
CA VAL A 71 4.62 1.35 -14.44
C VAL A 71 3.25 0.73 -14.78
N SER A 72 3.14 0.07 -15.93
CA SER A 72 1.92 -0.64 -16.29
C SER A 72 1.67 -1.85 -15.37
N SER A 73 0.41 -2.25 -15.21
CA SER A 73 0.04 -3.45 -14.45
C SER A 73 0.76 -4.70 -14.95
N ALA A 74 0.91 -4.86 -16.26
CA ALA A 74 1.62 -5.99 -16.86
C ALA A 74 3.11 -6.01 -16.48
N GLN A 75 3.79 -4.86 -16.49
CA GLN A 75 5.19 -4.74 -16.06
C GLN A 75 5.36 -5.02 -14.57
N ALA A 76 4.47 -4.47 -13.74
CA ALA A 76 4.48 -4.72 -12.30
C ALA A 76 4.30 -6.22 -11.98
N LEU A 77 3.35 -6.89 -12.62
CA LEU A 77 3.12 -8.33 -12.45
C LEU A 77 4.29 -9.16 -12.99
N ALA A 78 4.88 -8.79 -14.13
CA ALA A 78 6.05 -9.48 -14.66
C ALA A 78 7.25 -9.37 -13.71
N TRP A 79 7.51 -8.19 -13.15
CA TRP A 79 8.56 -7.99 -12.16
C TRP A 79 8.27 -8.76 -10.86
N ALA A 80 7.02 -8.73 -10.37
CA ALA A 80 6.61 -9.50 -9.20
C ALA A 80 6.89 -11.01 -9.36
N ARG A 81 6.63 -11.58 -10.55
CA ARG A 81 6.98 -12.98 -10.88
C ARG A 81 8.48 -13.24 -10.77
N GLN A 82 9.31 -12.32 -11.26
CA GLN A 82 10.76 -12.44 -11.18
C GLN A 82 11.27 -12.40 -9.73
N GLN A 83 10.58 -11.68 -8.85
CA GLN A 83 10.91 -11.66 -7.42
C GLN A 83 10.35 -12.87 -6.64
N GLY A 84 9.67 -13.81 -7.31
CA GLY A 84 9.02 -14.94 -6.64
C GLY A 84 7.82 -14.54 -5.79
N ALA A 85 7.25 -13.35 -6.00
CA ALA A 85 6.11 -12.88 -5.23
C ALA A 85 4.83 -13.62 -5.64
N ARG A 86 4.04 -14.05 -4.65
CA ARG A 86 2.70 -14.63 -4.89
C ARG A 86 1.65 -13.56 -5.11
N TYR A 87 1.82 -12.43 -4.42
CA TYR A 87 0.89 -11.32 -4.44
C TYR A 87 1.61 -10.02 -4.81
N ALA A 88 0.88 -9.13 -5.48
CA ALA A 88 1.34 -7.79 -5.85
C ALA A 88 0.37 -6.73 -5.33
N LEU A 89 0.85 -5.91 -4.40
CA LEU A 89 0.15 -4.72 -3.93
C LEU A 89 0.42 -3.56 -4.90
N SER A 90 -0.64 -2.87 -5.31
CA SER A 90 -0.58 -1.63 -6.07
C SER A 90 -1.66 -0.66 -5.57
N GLY A 91 -1.68 0.55 -6.09
CA GLY A 91 -2.68 1.53 -5.70
C GLY A 91 -2.49 2.89 -6.35
N THR A 92 -3.39 3.80 -6.01
CA THR A 92 -3.45 5.16 -6.55
C THR A 92 -3.71 6.14 -5.41
N VAL A 93 -2.90 7.19 -5.31
CA VAL A 93 -3.22 8.36 -4.49
C VAL A 93 -4.15 9.24 -5.31
N THR A 94 -5.39 9.40 -4.85
CA THR A 94 -6.44 10.16 -5.54
C THR A 94 -6.61 11.57 -4.97
N GLU A 95 -6.14 11.81 -3.75
CA GLU A 95 -6.12 13.14 -3.13
C GLU A 95 -5.01 13.22 -2.08
N TRP A 96 -4.30 14.34 -2.02
CA TRP A 96 -3.29 14.61 -0.98
C TRP A 96 -3.01 16.10 -0.88
N ARG A 97 -3.87 16.87 -0.21
CA ARG A 97 -3.72 18.34 -0.17
C ARG A 97 -4.28 18.95 1.10
N TYR A 98 -3.88 20.18 1.39
CA TYR A 98 -4.68 21.04 2.27
C TYR A 98 -5.79 21.69 1.42
N LYS A 99 -7.05 21.62 1.87
CA LYS A 99 -8.19 22.28 1.21
C LYS A 99 -8.02 23.81 1.23
N THR A 100 -8.64 24.50 0.29
CA THR A 100 -8.69 25.97 0.31
C THR A 100 -9.68 26.44 1.36
N GLY A 101 -9.30 27.38 2.23
CA GLY A 101 -10.15 27.93 3.28
C GLY A 101 -9.33 28.43 4.47
N VAL A 102 -9.99 29.06 5.45
CA VAL A 102 -9.32 29.62 6.65
C VAL A 102 -8.61 28.52 7.43
N ASP A 103 -9.26 27.37 7.60
CA ASP A 103 -8.72 26.27 8.39
C ASP A 103 -7.70 25.42 7.63
N SER A 104 -7.67 25.48 6.29
CA SER A 104 -6.73 24.69 5.48
C SER A 104 -6.72 23.18 5.82
N GLU A 105 -7.90 22.56 5.93
CA GLU A 105 -8.02 21.14 6.34
C GLU A 105 -7.21 20.18 5.46
N PRO A 106 -6.40 19.28 6.02
CA PRO A 106 -5.76 18.22 5.25
C PRO A 106 -6.78 17.20 4.73
N ALA A 107 -6.65 16.79 3.47
CA ALA A 107 -7.44 15.76 2.83
C ALA A 107 -6.54 14.75 2.10
N VAL A 108 -6.82 13.47 2.30
CA VAL A 108 -6.12 12.36 1.64
C VAL A 108 -7.12 11.32 1.14
N GLY A 109 -6.96 10.87 -0.09
CA GLY A 109 -7.74 9.82 -0.74
C GLY A 109 -6.82 8.81 -1.40
N ILE A 110 -7.05 7.51 -1.14
CA ILE A 110 -6.18 6.43 -1.61
C ILE A 110 -7.04 5.21 -1.98
N THR A 111 -6.66 4.54 -3.06
CA THR A 111 -7.12 3.19 -3.42
C THR A 111 -5.94 2.24 -3.41
N LEU A 112 -6.11 1.06 -2.80
CA LEU A 112 -5.15 -0.04 -2.77
C LEU A 112 -5.81 -1.31 -3.33
N GLN A 113 -5.01 -2.15 -3.96
CA GLN A 113 -5.44 -3.46 -4.44
C GLN A 113 -4.29 -4.47 -4.36
N VAL A 114 -4.63 -5.72 -4.11
CA VAL A 114 -3.70 -6.85 -4.18
C VAL A 114 -4.16 -7.79 -5.27
N ALA A 115 -3.26 -8.08 -6.21
CA ALA A 115 -3.48 -9.07 -7.25
C ALA A 115 -2.72 -10.36 -6.96
N ASP A 116 -3.32 -11.50 -7.31
CA ASP A 116 -2.60 -12.76 -7.44
C ASP A 116 -1.69 -12.67 -8.67
N VAL A 117 -0.40 -12.92 -8.48
CA VAL A 117 0.62 -12.70 -9.51
C VAL A 117 0.51 -13.71 -10.65
N SER A 118 0.03 -14.93 -10.38
CA SER A 118 -0.09 -15.98 -11.39
C SER A 118 -1.23 -15.70 -12.37
N THR A 119 -2.36 -15.21 -11.86
CA THR A 119 -3.59 -14.98 -12.65
C THR A 119 -3.78 -13.53 -13.07
N GLY A 120 -3.17 -12.58 -12.36
CA GLY A 120 -3.43 -11.15 -12.49
C GLY A 120 -4.77 -10.70 -11.89
N GLN A 121 -5.53 -11.61 -11.26
CA GLN A 121 -6.82 -11.25 -10.66
C GLN A 121 -6.63 -10.48 -9.36
N VAL A 122 -7.44 -9.42 -9.17
CA VAL A 122 -7.51 -8.70 -7.90
C VAL A 122 -8.23 -9.57 -6.88
N VAL A 123 -7.51 -9.95 -5.82
CA VAL A 123 -8.03 -10.81 -4.73
C VAL A 123 -8.42 -10.00 -3.49
N TRP A 124 -8.01 -8.74 -3.42
CA TRP A 124 -8.37 -7.82 -2.36
C TRP A 124 -8.25 -6.37 -2.84
N SER A 125 -9.14 -5.49 -2.38
CA SER A 125 -9.02 -4.05 -2.60
C SER A 125 -9.62 -3.27 -1.43
N ALA A 126 -9.13 -2.04 -1.25
CA ALA A 126 -9.67 -1.09 -0.29
C ALA A 126 -9.48 0.34 -0.80
N SER A 127 -10.52 1.15 -0.69
CA SER A 127 -10.49 2.57 -1.05
C SER A 127 -11.07 3.40 0.07
N GLY A 128 -10.59 4.63 0.22
CA GLY A 128 -11.20 5.59 1.12
C GLY A 128 -10.52 6.93 1.12
N GLY A 129 -11.20 7.91 1.73
CA GLY A 129 -10.67 9.23 1.98
C GLY A 129 -10.81 9.63 3.44
N ARG A 130 -9.98 10.58 3.86
CA ARG A 130 -9.98 11.18 5.19
C ARG A 130 -9.71 12.67 5.08
N SER A 131 -10.53 13.47 5.75
CA SER A 131 -10.21 14.87 6.06
C SER A 131 -9.84 14.97 7.54
N GLY A 132 -8.83 15.80 7.85
CA GLY A 132 -8.48 16.18 9.22
C GLY A 132 -8.94 17.59 9.55
N TRP A 133 -8.59 18.05 10.76
CA TRP A 133 -8.87 19.41 11.23
C TRP A 133 -7.75 20.38 10.84
N GLY A 134 -8.00 21.68 10.87
CA GLY A 134 -7.18 22.71 10.20
C GLY A 134 -5.68 22.81 10.54
N TYR A 135 -5.24 22.23 11.66
CA TYR A 135 -3.83 22.23 12.07
C TYR A 135 -3.18 20.85 12.05
N GLN A 136 -3.90 19.82 11.61
CA GLN A 136 -3.35 18.48 11.53
C GLN A 136 -2.40 18.38 10.33
N ALA A 137 -1.25 17.76 10.53
CA ALA A 137 -0.30 17.55 9.45
C ALA A 137 -0.89 16.62 8.36
N LEU A 138 -0.82 17.04 7.09
CA LEU A 138 -1.28 16.25 5.95
C LEU A 138 -0.66 14.85 5.90
N ALA A 139 0.63 14.73 6.25
CA ALA A 139 1.32 13.44 6.33
C ALA A 139 0.72 12.52 7.40
N ALA A 140 0.31 13.07 8.55
CA ALA A 140 -0.32 12.29 9.62
C ALA A 140 -1.72 11.79 9.21
N VAL A 141 -2.49 12.63 8.51
CA VAL A 141 -3.77 12.21 7.91
C VAL A 141 -3.55 11.10 6.89
N GLY A 142 -2.53 11.23 6.05
CA GLY A 142 -2.17 10.20 5.06
C GLY A 142 -1.74 8.88 5.68
N GLN A 143 -0.92 8.90 6.73
CA GLN A 143 -0.55 7.71 7.48
C GLN A 143 -1.77 7.04 8.12
N SER A 144 -2.64 7.80 8.78
CA SER A 144 -3.87 7.27 9.38
C SER A 144 -4.85 6.70 8.35
N GLN A 145 -4.87 7.27 7.14
CA GLN A 145 -5.67 6.74 6.05
C GLN A 145 -5.11 5.42 5.52
N LEU A 146 -3.79 5.34 5.25
CA LEU A 146 -3.13 4.10 4.84
C LEU A 146 -3.26 3.00 5.88
N GLU A 147 -3.04 3.32 7.15
CA GLU A 147 -3.23 2.38 8.27
C GLU A 147 -4.66 1.84 8.27
N SER A 148 -5.66 2.71 8.07
CA SER A 148 -7.05 2.31 8.01
C SER A 148 -7.33 1.32 6.89
N LEU A 149 -6.82 1.56 5.68
CA LEU A 149 -6.98 0.67 4.52
C LEU A 149 -6.27 -0.67 4.75
N LEU A 150 -5.06 -0.65 5.31
CA LEU A 150 -4.26 -1.85 5.56
C LEU A 150 -4.79 -2.72 6.71
N ARG A 151 -5.82 -2.29 7.46
CA ARG A 151 -6.51 -3.16 8.44
C ARG A 151 -7.16 -4.39 7.79
N GLY A 152 -7.48 -4.32 6.49
CA GLY A 152 -7.94 -5.47 5.71
C GLY A 152 -6.86 -6.53 5.48
N ILE A 153 -5.58 -6.20 5.68
CA ILE A 153 -4.45 -7.12 5.56
C ILE A 153 -4.09 -7.67 6.94
N ARG A 154 -4.32 -8.97 7.12
CA ARG A 154 -3.91 -9.71 8.32
C ARG A 154 -2.57 -10.37 8.06
N VAL A 155 -1.71 -10.30 9.05
CA VAL A 155 -0.43 -11.00 9.06
C VAL A 155 -0.48 -11.93 10.25
N THR A 156 -0.37 -13.22 10.00
CA THR A 156 -0.40 -14.25 11.05
C THR A 156 0.96 -14.87 11.15
N ALA A 157 1.48 -14.97 12.37
CA ALA A 157 2.51 -15.96 12.66
C ALA A 157 1.92 -17.36 12.44
N PRO A 158 2.71 -18.35 12.00
CA PRO A 158 2.24 -19.71 11.88
C PRO A 158 1.74 -20.16 13.25
N ALA A 159 0.71 -21.00 13.24
CA ALA A 159 0.35 -21.73 14.43
C ALA A 159 1.62 -22.46 14.90
N GLU A 160 2.10 -22.11 16.10
CA GLU A 160 3.12 -22.88 16.79
C GLU A 160 2.61 -24.32 16.78
N LYS A 161 3.33 -25.24 16.11
CA LYS A 161 2.97 -26.66 16.16
C LYS A 161 3.00 -27.02 17.63
N THR A 162 1.84 -27.15 18.28
CA THR A 162 1.73 -27.68 19.62
C THR A 162 2.47 -28.99 19.62
N ALA A 163 3.66 -29.01 20.21
CA ALA A 163 4.42 -30.23 20.39
C ALA A 163 3.52 -31.15 21.21
N ALA A 164 3.08 -32.26 20.61
CA ALA A 164 2.40 -33.30 21.34
C ALA A 164 3.32 -33.71 22.50
N LYS A 165 2.84 -33.48 23.72
CA LYS A 165 3.56 -33.87 24.94
C LYS A 165 3.73 -35.40 24.90
N PRO A 166 4.94 -35.92 25.18
CA PRO A 166 5.21 -37.36 25.13
C PRO A 166 4.38 -38.14 26.15
#